data_AF-A0A519SHW3-F1
#
_entry.id   AF-A0A519SHW3-F1
#
_cell.length_a   1.000
_cell.length_b   1.000
_cell.length_c   1.000
_cell.angle_alpha   90.00
_cell.angle_beta   90.00
_cell.angle_gamma   90.00
#
_symmetry.space_group_name_H-M   'P 1'
#
loop_
_entity.id
_entity.type
_entity.pdbx_description
1 polymer ?
#
loop_
_entity_poly.entity_id
_entity_poly.type
_entity_poly.pdbx_seq_one_letter_code
_entity_poly.pdbx_strand_id
1 'polypeptide(L)'
;MGTITLVALAAGYCLGRAGGGGHASNSHSYSSHGSYSGQGDDGAVFLLLLLVAVATLVYLTVQNQQLKSELNQKFTAVRNLTEELARQDPLWNLQAMTSRVNEVFYKVQAAWTERNQELARDCLSDKLYHRHKKLTDQMLTDKTRNVLENIQLAEVLIYSVANYQDDARDTFAAQLTGSMIDYTVKEVRGYVTVGDRVNPEEFTEVWFFVRQKNRWVLAEIAPLATAELIGYGRSYSES
;
A
#
# COMPACT_ATOMS: atom_id res chain seq x y z
N MET A 1 17.34 -25.08 -2.63
CA MET A 1 15.93 -25.21 -3.06
C MET A 1 15.07 -24.52 -2.02
N GLY A 2 14.85 -23.21 -2.18
CA GLY A 2 14.19 -22.38 -1.17
C GLY A 2 12.70 -22.25 -1.45
N THR A 3 11.88 -22.75 -0.55
CA THR A 3 10.43 -22.56 -0.50
C THR A 3 10.10 -21.08 -0.37
N ILE A 4 9.59 -20.46 -1.44
CA ILE A 4 9.02 -19.11 -1.41
C ILE A 4 7.61 -19.24 -0.82
N THR A 5 7.51 -19.03 0.48
CA THR A 5 6.26 -18.91 1.20
C THR A 5 5.54 -17.66 0.69
N LEU A 6 4.50 -17.88 -0.13
CA LEU A 6 3.47 -16.89 -0.40
C LEU A 6 2.89 -16.50 0.97
N VAL A 7 3.18 -15.29 1.43
CA VAL A 7 2.56 -14.75 2.64
C VAL A 7 1.12 -14.46 2.29
N ALA A 8 0.27 -15.44 2.61
CA ALA A 8 -1.11 -15.19 2.98
C ALA A 8 -1.07 -14.16 4.11
N LEU A 9 -1.57 -12.96 3.85
CA LEU A 9 -1.84 -11.97 4.88
C LEU A 9 -3.01 -12.50 5.71
N ALA A 10 -2.68 -13.18 6.81
CA ALA A 10 -3.58 -13.44 7.90
C ALA A 10 -2.83 -13.20 9.21
N ALA A 11 -3.25 -12.15 9.91
CA ALA A 11 -3.04 -11.84 11.32
C ALA A 11 -1.62 -11.48 11.80
N GLY A 12 -1.51 -10.31 12.44
CA GLY A 12 -0.58 -10.17 13.56
C GLY A 12 0.16 -8.87 13.73
N TYR A 13 -0.51 -7.72 13.75
CA TYR A 13 -0.08 -6.62 14.61
C TYR A 13 -1.27 -6.13 15.45
N CYS A 14 -1.41 -6.77 16.61
CA CYS A 14 -2.17 -6.22 17.72
C CYS A 14 -1.47 -4.94 18.20
N LEU A 15 -1.94 -3.78 17.75
CA LEU A 15 -1.79 -2.55 18.52
C LEU A 15 -3.15 -2.25 19.14
N GLY A 16 -3.25 -2.57 20.42
CA GLY A 16 -4.45 -2.39 21.22
C GLY A 16 -4.93 -0.95 21.15
N ARG A 17 -6.13 -0.75 20.64
CA ARG A 17 -6.92 0.47 20.79
C ARG A 17 -8.20 0.09 21.52
N ALA A 18 -8.20 0.33 22.83
CA ALA A 18 -9.41 0.29 23.64
C ALA A 18 -9.44 1.56 24.49
N GLY A 19 -10.19 2.56 24.03
CA GLY A 19 -10.71 3.60 24.89
C GLY A 19 -12.08 3.19 25.43
N GLY A 20 -12.37 3.52 26.69
CA GLY A 20 -13.71 3.37 27.27
C GLY A 20 -13.69 3.43 28.79
N GLY A 21 -14.05 4.59 29.35
CA GLY A 21 -14.13 4.84 30.78
C GLY A 21 -15.42 4.34 31.44
N GLY A 22 -15.46 4.44 32.78
CA GLY A 22 -16.67 4.20 33.58
C GLY A 22 -16.37 4.17 35.09
N HIS A 23 -17.03 5.05 35.83
CA HIS A 23 -16.85 5.36 37.25
C HIS A 23 -17.31 4.22 38.21
N ALA A 24 -16.65 4.08 39.36
CA ALA A 24 -17.29 3.76 40.64
C ALA A 24 -16.35 4.01 41.83
N SER A 25 -16.95 4.49 42.91
CA SER A 25 -16.43 4.93 44.20
C SER A 25 -15.71 3.86 45.03
N ASN A 26 -14.64 4.24 45.75
CA ASN A 26 -14.59 4.08 47.21
C ASN A 26 -13.46 4.92 47.84
N SER A 27 -13.82 5.66 48.88
CA SER A 27 -12.92 6.35 49.80
C SER A 27 -12.09 5.37 50.62
N HIS A 28 -10.78 5.58 50.73
CA HIS A 28 -10.02 5.36 51.97
C HIS A 28 -8.76 6.24 51.99
N SER A 29 -8.72 7.13 52.98
CA SER A 29 -7.58 7.90 53.42
C SER A 29 -6.49 6.99 53.98
N TYR A 30 -5.28 7.09 53.44
CA TYR A 30 -4.05 6.82 54.17
C TYR A 30 -3.03 7.91 53.81
N SER A 31 -2.82 8.80 54.77
CA SER A 31 -1.69 9.70 54.81
C SER A 31 -0.42 8.86 54.97
N SER A 32 0.43 8.82 53.95
CA SER A 32 1.82 8.42 54.11
C SER A 32 2.70 9.58 53.64
N HIS A 33 3.34 10.21 54.61
CA HIS A 33 4.37 11.20 54.42
C HIS A 33 5.58 10.48 53.80
N GLY A 34 5.84 10.75 52.52
CA GLY A 34 7.09 10.42 51.85
C GLY A 34 7.97 11.67 51.82
N SER A 35 8.95 11.70 52.71
CA SER A 35 9.90 12.78 52.92
C SER A 35 10.74 13.02 51.66
N TYR A 36 10.52 14.13 50.95
CA TYR A 36 11.48 14.62 49.97
C TYR A 36 12.52 15.48 50.69
N SER A 37 13.56 14.82 51.20
CA SER A 37 14.79 15.49 51.62
C SER A 37 15.78 15.41 50.46
N GLY A 38 15.77 16.42 49.61
CA GLY A 38 16.68 16.55 48.47
C GLY A 38 16.61 17.96 47.90
N GLN A 39 17.50 18.82 48.39
CA GLN A 39 17.68 20.20 47.94
C GLN A 39 18.30 20.21 46.53
N GLY A 40 17.56 20.59 45.47
CA GLY A 40 18.15 20.81 44.14
C GLY A 40 17.17 20.90 42.95
N ASP A 41 16.90 22.13 42.49
CA ASP A 41 16.64 22.55 41.10
C ASP A 41 15.64 21.78 40.18
N ASP A 42 14.43 21.47 40.66
CA ASP A 42 13.35 20.85 39.84
C ASP A 42 12.95 21.70 38.61
N GLY A 43 13.13 23.02 38.66
CA GLY A 43 12.82 23.93 37.55
C GLY A 43 13.76 23.77 36.36
N ALA A 44 15.06 23.59 36.60
CA ALA A 44 16.04 23.37 35.54
C ALA A 44 15.86 22.02 34.85
N VAL A 45 15.50 20.96 35.60
CA VAL A 45 15.21 19.64 35.02
C VAL A 45 13.98 19.72 34.10
N PHE A 46 12.92 20.42 34.52
CA PHE A 46 11.74 20.64 33.68
C PHE A 46 12.06 21.44 32.41
N LEU A 47 12.86 22.50 32.51
CA LEU A 47 13.29 23.30 31.35
C LEU A 47 14.16 22.47 30.39
N LEU A 48 15.05 21.63 30.90
CA LEU A 48 15.86 20.73 30.08
C LEU A 48 15.00 19.72 29.31
N LEU A 49 14.03 19.10 29.98
CA LEU A 49 13.09 18.17 29.35
C LEU A 49 12.24 18.87 28.28
N LEU A 50 11.79 20.11 28.53
CA LEU A 50 11.05 20.90 27.56
C LEU A 50 11.90 21.24 26.33
N LEU A 51 13.17 21.60 26.50
CA LEU A 51 14.10 21.85 25.40
C LEU A 51 14.34 20.58 24.55
N VAL A 52 14.49 19.42 25.20
CA VAL A 52 14.62 18.13 24.50
C VAL A 52 13.33 17.79 23.74
N ALA A 53 12.17 18.01 24.34
CA ALA A 53 10.87 17.80 23.67
C ALA A 53 10.70 18.72 22.45
N VAL A 54 11.09 19.99 22.55
CA VAL A 54 11.07 20.92 21.41
C VAL A 54 12.07 20.51 20.34
N ALA A 55 13.30 20.17 20.71
CA ALA A 55 14.32 19.73 19.76
C ALA A 55 13.90 18.44 19.01
N THR A 56 13.30 17.48 19.71
CA THR A 56 12.76 16.26 19.10
C THR A 56 11.59 16.56 18.16
N LEU A 57 10.67 17.46 18.54
CA LEU A 57 9.56 17.86 17.67
C LEU A 57 10.06 18.61 16.40
N VAL A 58 11.05 19.50 16.55
CA VAL A 58 11.70 20.17 15.42
C VAL A 58 12.38 19.15 14.51
N TYR A 59 13.12 18.18 15.08
CA TYR A 59 13.75 17.12 14.31
C TYR A 59 12.73 16.29 13.50
N LEU A 60 11.63 15.88 14.12
CA LEU A 60 10.57 15.11 13.44
C LEU A 60 9.89 15.92 12.32
N THR A 61 9.67 17.21 12.51
CA THR A 61 9.06 18.06 11.47
C THR A 61 10.00 18.31 10.30
N VAL A 62 11.30 18.53 10.55
CA VAL A 62 12.32 18.68 9.50
C VAL A 62 12.46 17.40 8.68
N GLN A 63 12.52 16.23 9.33
CA GLN A 63 12.57 14.94 8.64
C GLN A 63 11.36 14.72 7.74
N ASN A 64 10.15 15.01 8.25
CA ASN A 64 8.93 14.91 7.46
C ASN A 64 8.88 15.91 6.29
N GLN A 65 9.45 17.11 6.44
CA GLN A 65 9.52 18.09 5.34
C GLN A 65 10.50 17.65 4.24
N GLN A 66 11.66 17.10 4.62
CA GLN A 66 12.65 16.59 3.68
C GLN A 66 12.06 15.47 2.83
N LEU A 67 11.42 14.48 3.45
CA LEU A 67 10.75 13.38 2.74
C LEU A 67 9.70 13.87 1.74
N LYS A 68 8.87 14.84 2.14
CA LYS A 68 7.86 15.44 1.24
C LYS A 68 8.51 16.17 0.06
N SER A 69 9.62 16.86 0.28
CA SER A 69 10.32 17.57 -0.79
C SER A 69 10.91 16.63 -1.84
N GLU A 70 11.55 15.53 -1.41
CA GLU A 70 12.10 14.52 -2.31
C GLU A 70 11.00 13.84 -3.12
N LEU A 71 9.87 13.51 -2.47
CA LEU A 71 8.72 12.90 -3.13
C LEU A 71 8.12 13.83 -4.18
N ASN A 72 7.94 15.12 -3.85
CA ASN A 72 7.44 16.12 -4.79
C ASN A 72 8.38 16.31 -5.99
N GLN A 73 9.69 16.27 -5.78
CA GLN A 73 10.67 16.33 -6.87
C GLN A 73 10.56 15.11 -7.79
N LYS A 74 10.42 13.90 -7.23
CA LYS A 74 10.22 12.67 -8.02
C LYS A 74 8.96 12.75 -8.88
N PHE A 75 7.82 13.15 -8.30
CA PHE A 75 6.58 13.28 -9.06
C PHE A 75 6.64 14.38 -10.12
N THR A 76 7.32 15.48 -9.84
CA THR A 76 7.55 16.55 -10.83
C THR A 76 8.40 16.04 -11.99
N ALA A 77 9.46 15.28 -11.70
CA ALA A 77 10.31 14.68 -12.73
C ALA A 77 9.54 13.69 -13.61
N VAL A 78 8.71 12.82 -13.00
CA VAL A 78 7.83 11.89 -13.74
C VAL A 78 6.85 12.65 -14.63
N ARG A 79 6.21 13.71 -14.10
CA ARG A 79 5.27 14.53 -14.87
C ARG A 79 5.94 15.17 -16.08
N ASN A 80 7.08 15.83 -15.89
CA ASN A 80 7.79 16.49 -16.98
C ASN A 80 8.24 15.48 -18.06
N LEU A 81 8.76 14.32 -17.64
CA LEU A 81 9.19 13.26 -18.56
C LEU A 81 8.00 12.67 -19.34
N THR A 82 6.90 12.36 -18.66
CA THR A 82 5.69 11.84 -19.34
C THR A 82 5.07 12.87 -20.27
N GLU A 83 5.07 14.16 -19.94
CA GLU A 83 4.62 15.24 -20.83
C GLU A 83 5.46 15.35 -22.10
N GLU A 84 6.78 15.12 -22.01
CA GLU A 84 7.67 15.09 -23.18
C GLU A 84 7.42 13.86 -24.05
N LEU A 85 7.40 12.68 -23.43
CA LEU A 85 7.17 11.40 -24.12
C LEU A 85 5.79 11.36 -24.79
N ALA A 86 4.77 11.91 -24.14
CA ALA A 86 3.39 11.95 -24.66
C ALA A 86 3.24 12.76 -25.95
N ARG A 87 4.21 13.62 -26.31
CA ARG A 87 4.20 14.32 -27.61
C ARG A 87 4.49 13.40 -28.78
N GLN A 88 5.20 12.30 -28.54
CA GLN A 88 5.60 11.33 -29.55
C GLN A 88 4.72 10.08 -29.48
N ASP A 89 4.42 9.60 -28.28
CA ASP A 89 3.59 8.43 -28.05
C ASP A 89 2.51 8.71 -26.98
N PRO A 90 1.22 8.76 -27.38
CA PRO A 90 0.09 8.99 -26.48
C PRO A 90 -0.04 7.98 -25.33
N LEU A 91 0.60 6.80 -25.38
CA LEU A 91 0.61 5.84 -24.27
C LEU A 91 1.23 6.41 -23.00
N TRP A 92 2.15 7.37 -23.12
CA TRP A 92 2.79 8.05 -22.00
C TRP A 92 1.95 9.20 -21.42
N ASN A 93 0.75 9.46 -21.96
CA ASN A 93 -0.14 10.47 -21.40
C ASN A 93 -0.53 10.11 -19.96
N LEU A 94 -0.12 10.95 -19.01
CA LEU A 94 -0.27 10.69 -17.58
C LEU A 94 -1.72 10.42 -17.16
N GLN A 95 -2.69 11.15 -17.73
CA GLN A 95 -4.11 10.94 -17.44
C GLN A 95 -4.60 9.60 -17.99
N ALA A 96 -4.22 9.25 -19.23
CA ALA A 96 -4.56 7.96 -19.82
C ALA A 96 -3.94 6.78 -19.06
N MET A 97 -2.69 6.91 -18.60
CA MET A 97 -2.03 5.93 -17.74
C MET A 97 -2.81 5.73 -16.44
N THR A 98 -3.15 6.81 -15.74
CA THR A 98 -3.94 6.76 -14.50
C THR A 98 -5.33 6.13 -14.73
N SER A 99 -6.03 6.49 -15.81
CA SER A 99 -7.31 5.86 -16.16
C SER A 99 -7.15 4.36 -16.44
N ARG A 100 -6.07 3.96 -17.11
CA ARG A 100 -5.76 2.55 -17.37
C ARG A 100 -5.47 1.79 -16.07
N VAL A 101 -4.74 2.36 -15.12
CA VAL A 101 -4.52 1.75 -13.81
C VAL A 101 -5.85 1.51 -13.08
N ASN A 102 -6.75 2.50 -13.07
CA ASN A 102 -8.07 2.36 -12.48
C ASN A 102 -8.88 1.22 -13.12
N GLU A 103 -8.95 1.18 -14.45
CA GLU A 103 -9.63 0.12 -15.19
C GLU A 103 -9.09 -1.27 -14.84
N VAL A 104 -7.76 -1.40 -14.87
CA VAL A 104 -7.06 -2.68 -14.62
C VAL A 104 -7.28 -3.11 -13.17
N PHE A 105 -7.23 -2.19 -12.22
CA PHE A 105 -7.50 -2.47 -10.80
C PHE A 105 -8.86 -3.14 -10.61
N TYR A 106 -9.95 -2.50 -11.04
CA TYR A 106 -11.29 -3.07 -10.84
C TYR A 106 -11.52 -4.38 -11.59
N LYS A 107 -10.97 -4.52 -12.81
CA LYS A 107 -11.06 -5.80 -13.56
C LYS A 107 -10.32 -6.93 -12.85
N VAL A 108 -9.13 -6.67 -12.32
CA VAL A 108 -8.35 -7.68 -11.58
C VAL A 108 -9.05 -8.08 -10.29
N GLN A 109 -9.61 -7.13 -9.53
CA GLN A 109 -10.37 -7.43 -8.32
C GLN A 109 -11.65 -8.25 -8.61
N ALA A 110 -12.36 -7.92 -9.69
CA ALA A 110 -13.52 -8.69 -10.14
C ALA A 110 -13.13 -10.12 -10.55
N ALA A 111 -12.06 -10.27 -11.34
CA ALA A 111 -11.52 -11.57 -11.74
C ALA A 111 -11.11 -12.44 -10.54
N TRP A 112 -10.52 -11.83 -9.52
CA TRP A 112 -10.14 -12.50 -8.28
C TRP A 112 -11.36 -12.97 -7.47
N THR A 113 -12.34 -12.10 -7.26
CA THR A 113 -13.58 -12.40 -6.51
C THR A 113 -14.41 -13.50 -7.18
N GLU A 114 -14.54 -13.44 -8.51
CA GLU A 114 -15.26 -14.45 -9.31
C GLU A 114 -14.44 -15.74 -9.50
N ARG A 115 -13.17 -15.77 -9.08
CA ARG A 115 -12.20 -16.86 -9.35
C ARG A 115 -12.11 -17.17 -10.85
N ASN A 116 -12.28 -16.15 -11.70
CA ASN A 116 -12.27 -16.26 -13.16
C ASN A 116 -11.32 -15.22 -13.78
N GLN A 117 -10.09 -15.66 -14.07
CA GLN A 117 -9.04 -14.81 -14.62
C GLN A 117 -9.27 -14.38 -16.07
N GLU A 118 -10.21 -15.00 -16.79
CA GLU A 118 -10.55 -14.56 -18.15
C GLU A 118 -11.11 -13.14 -18.16
N LEU A 119 -11.78 -12.72 -17.08
CA LEU A 119 -12.35 -11.37 -16.93
C LEU A 119 -11.28 -10.26 -17.02
N ALA A 120 -10.04 -10.56 -16.66
CA ALA A 120 -8.91 -9.62 -16.66
C ALA A 120 -7.83 -10.00 -17.69
N ARG A 121 -8.12 -10.91 -18.64
CA ARG A 121 -7.09 -11.45 -19.54
C ARG A 121 -6.37 -10.36 -20.36
N ASP A 122 -7.11 -9.34 -20.76
CA ASP A 122 -6.62 -8.21 -21.54
C ASP A 122 -5.84 -7.17 -20.71
N CYS A 123 -5.80 -7.36 -19.40
CA CYS A 123 -5.15 -6.49 -18.42
C CYS A 123 -3.86 -7.09 -17.86
N LEU A 124 -3.68 -8.41 -17.95
CA LEU A 124 -2.60 -9.12 -17.29
C LEU A 124 -1.55 -9.60 -18.30
N SER A 125 -0.26 -9.46 -17.94
CA SER A 125 0.81 -10.21 -18.58
C SER A 125 0.56 -11.72 -18.43
N ASP A 126 1.09 -12.52 -19.36
CA ASP A 126 0.94 -13.98 -19.31
C ASP A 126 1.44 -14.57 -17.99
N LYS A 127 2.59 -14.11 -17.51
CA LYS A 127 3.18 -14.57 -16.24
C LYS A 127 2.24 -14.30 -15.06
N LEU A 128 1.67 -13.09 -14.99
CA LEU A 128 0.79 -12.71 -13.88
C LEU A 128 -0.57 -13.42 -13.98
N TYR A 129 -1.13 -13.54 -15.18
CA TYR A 129 -2.36 -14.30 -15.44
C TYR A 129 -2.23 -15.75 -14.94
N HIS A 130 -1.19 -16.48 -15.34
CA HIS A 130 -1.02 -17.89 -14.94
C HIS A 130 -0.84 -18.03 -13.43
N ARG A 131 -0.15 -17.07 -12.79
CA ARG A 131 0.02 -17.03 -11.33
C ARG A 131 -1.32 -16.83 -10.62
N HIS A 132 -2.11 -15.83 -10.99
CA HIS A 132 -3.44 -15.63 -10.38
C HIS A 132 -4.37 -16.81 -10.67
N LYS A 133 -4.34 -17.34 -11.90
CA LYS A 133 -5.19 -18.48 -12.29
C LYS A 133 -4.92 -19.69 -11.40
N LYS A 134 -3.64 -20.02 -11.17
CA LYS A 134 -3.26 -21.10 -10.26
C LYS A 134 -3.84 -20.89 -8.85
N LEU A 135 -3.79 -19.66 -8.33
CA LEU A 135 -4.33 -19.34 -7.00
C LEU A 135 -5.84 -19.46 -6.97
N THR A 136 -6.56 -18.97 -7.98
CA THR A 136 -8.02 -19.08 -8.02
C THR A 136 -8.50 -20.51 -8.29
N ASP A 137 -7.77 -21.30 -9.07
CA ASP A 137 -8.04 -22.73 -9.28
C ASP A 137 -7.83 -23.52 -7.96
N GLN A 138 -6.84 -23.13 -7.17
CA GLN A 138 -6.64 -23.68 -5.82
C GLN A 138 -7.81 -23.29 -4.90
N MET A 139 -8.29 -22.04 -4.93
CA MET A 139 -9.45 -21.61 -4.15
C MET A 139 -10.72 -22.40 -4.49
N LEU A 140 -10.93 -22.71 -5.79
CA LEU A 140 -12.03 -23.58 -6.22
C LEU A 140 -11.90 -24.99 -5.64
N THR A 141 -10.68 -25.55 -5.63
CA THR A 141 -10.39 -26.88 -5.05
C THR A 141 -10.63 -26.89 -3.54
N ASP A 142 -10.17 -25.83 -2.86
CA ASP A 142 -10.28 -25.64 -1.41
C ASP A 142 -11.70 -25.24 -0.98
N LYS A 143 -12.60 -24.97 -1.94
CA LYS A 143 -13.95 -24.45 -1.73
C LYS A 143 -13.93 -23.18 -0.88
N THR A 144 -12.99 -22.30 -1.18
CA THR A 144 -12.81 -20.99 -0.56
C THR A 144 -13.08 -19.89 -1.57
N ARG A 145 -13.69 -18.79 -1.14
CA ARG A 145 -13.89 -17.59 -1.96
C ARG A 145 -13.36 -16.38 -1.21
N ASN A 146 -12.52 -15.60 -1.87
CA ASN A 146 -12.15 -14.27 -1.39
C ASN A 146 -13.23 -13.28 -1.84
N VAL A 147 -13.70 -12.44 -0.93
CA VAL A 147 -14.76 -11.47 -1.16
C VAL A 147 -14.20 -10.10 -0.84
N LEU A 148 -14.26 -9.23 -1.85
CA LEU A 148 -13.81 -7.86 -1.78
C LEU A 148 -15.03 -6.93 -1.87
N GLU A 149 -15.31 -6.20 -0.79
CA GLU A 149 -16.46 -5.32 -0.66
C GLU A 149 -16.02 -3.89 -0.34
N ASN A 150 -16.89 -2.90 -0.63
CA ASN A 150 -16.65 -1.48 -0.35
C ASN A 150 -15.29 -0.95 -0.84
N ILE A 151 -14.85 -1.41 -2.01
CA ILE A 151 -13.56 -1.02 -2.60
C ILE A 151 -13.56 0.47 -2.92
N GLN A 152 -12.69 1.23 -2.27
CA GLN A 152 -12.45 2.65 -2.50
C GLN A 152 -10.99 2.85 -2.87
N LEU A 153 -10.74 3.17 -4.15
CA LEU A 153 -9.41 3.58 -4.60
C LEU A 153 -9.27 5.08 -4.38
N ALA A 154 -8.52 5.48 -3.36
CA ALA A 154 -8.40 6.87 -2.95
C ALA A 154 -7.39 7.64 -3.81
N GLU A 155 -6.29 7.00 -4.19
CA GLU A 155 -5.21 7.65 -4.92
C GLU A 155 -4.50 6.68 -5.88
N VAL A 156 -4.12 7.20 -7.04
CA VAL A 156 -3.22 6.55 -7.99
C VAL A 156 -2.10 7.53 -8.34
N LEU A 157 -0.88 7.17 -7.98
CA LEU A 157 0.31 7.97 -8.25
C LEU A 157 1.26 7.20 -9.18
N ILE A 158 1.46 7.70 -10.40
CA ILE A 158 2.53 7.18 -11.26
C ILE A 158 3.86 7.63 -10.64
N TYR A 159 4.60 6.70 -10.07
CA TYR A 159 5.80 7.02 -9.28
C TYR A 159 7.10 6.70 -10.02
N SER A 160 7.06 5.93 -11.11
CA SER A 160 8.19 5.77 -12.03
C SER A 160 7.78 5.45 -13.46
N VAL A 161 8.60 5.89 -14.43
CA VAL A 161 8.44 5.62 -15.87
C VAL A 161 9.80 5.30 -16.49
N ALA A 162 9.90 4.25 -17.28
CA ALA A 162 11.12 3.88 -17.98
C ALA A 162 10.80 3.67 -19.47
N ASN A 163 11.28 4.59 -20.29
CA ASN A 163 11.18 4.56 -21.74
C ASN A 163 12.47 4.00 -22.33
N TYR A 164 12.37 2.98 -23.17
CA TYR A 164 13.51 2.32 -23.80
C TYR A 164 13.54 2.61 -25.30
N GLN A 165 14.69 2.40 -25.97
CA GLN A 165 14.73 2.49 -27.43
C GLN A 165 13.85 1.44 -28.13
N ASP A 166 13.62 0.31 -27.44
CA ASP A 166 12.67 -0.71 -27.86
C ASP A 166 11.43 -0.58 -27.00
N ASP A 167 10.38 0.01 -27.57
CA ASP A 167 9.06 0.21 -26.97
C ASP A 167 8.52 -1.04 -26.25
N ALA A 168 8.86 -2.25 -26.72
CA ALA A 168 8.40 -3.49 -26.09
C ALA A 168 8.96 -3.70 -24.66
N ARG A 169 9.99 -2.93 -24.29
CA ARG A 169 10.60 -2.93 -22.95
C ARG A 169 10.07 -1.82 -22.05
N ASP A 170 9.24 -0.92 -22.56
CA ASP A 170 8.70 0.20 -21.79
C ASP A 170 7.94 -0.28 -20.55
N THR A 171 8.17 0.42 -19.45
CA THR A 171 7.52 0.12 -18.17
C THR A 171 7.12 1.38 -17.44
N PHE A 172 6.09 1.28 -16.61
CA PHE A 172 5.84 2.26 -15.58
C PHE A 172 5.35 1.57 -14.32
N ALA A 173 5.40 2.27 -13.20
CA ALA A 173 4.88 1.76 -11.95
C ALA A 173 4.00 2.80 -11.26
N ALA A 174 2.90 2.31 -10.69
CA ALA A 174 1.89 3.13 -10.02
C ALA A 174 1.74 2.69 -8.57
N GLN A 175 1.79 3.64 -7.64
CA GLN A 175 1.38 3.42 -6.26
C GLN A 175 -0.13 3.64 -6.15
N LEU A 176 -0.82 2.67 -5.57
CA LEU A 176 -2.25 2.70 -5.32
C LEU A 176 -2.47 2.75 -3.81
N THR A 177 -3.29 3.69 -3.38
CA THR A 177 -3.71 3.82 -1.98
C THR A 177 -5.23 3.75 -1.94
N GLY A 178 -5.78 2.96 -1.04
CA GLY A 178 -7.23 2.81 -0.92
C GLY A 178 -7.63 2.04 0.32
N SER A 179 -8.91 1.68 0.37
CA SER A 179 -9.46 0.80 1.39
C SER A 179 -10.44 -0.20 0.79
N MET A 180 -10.53 -1.37 1.39
CA MET A 180 -11.53 -2.38 1.03
C MET A 180 -11.81 -3.31 2.22
N ILE A 181 -12.98 -3.93 2.21
CA ILE A 181 -13.28 -5.05 3.10
C ILE A 181 -12.81 -6.32 2.37
N ASP A 182 -11.84 -7.03 2.94
CA ASP A 182 -11.30 -8.28 2.40
C ASP A 182 -11.54 -9.42 3.38
N TYR A 183 -12.31 -10.43 2.95
CA TYR A 183 -12.51 -11.63 3.73
C TYR A 183 -12.65 -12.89 2.89
N THR A 184 -12.27 -14.03 3.48
CA THR A 184 -12.37 -15.34 2.84
C THR A 184 -13.48 -16.18 3.46
N VAL A 185 -14.35 -16.72 2.60
CA VAL A 185 -15.47 -17.60 2.96
C VAL A 185 -15.17 -19.04 2.57
N LYS A 186 -15.41 -20.00 3.48
CA LYS A 186 -15.41 -21.45 3.17
C LYS A 186 -16.82 -21.94 2.86
N GLU A 187 -17.02 -22.56 1.68
CA GLU A 187 -18.34 -22.94 1.18
C GLU A 187 -18.93 -24.18 1.90
N VAL A 188 -18.10 -25.01 2.53
CA VAL A 188 -18.51 -26.36 3.00
C VAL A 188 -19.42 -26.35 4.25
N ARG A 189 -19.58 -25.24 4.98
CA ARG A 189 -20.37 -25.22 6.23
C ARG A 189 -21.21 -23.96 6.49
N GLY A 190 -21.42 -23.10 5.49
CA GLY A 190 -22.21 -21.87 5.63
C GLY A 190 -21.59 -20.79 6.54
N TYR A 191 -20.66 -21.14 7.43
CA TYR A 191 -19.96 -20.20 8.30
C TYR A 191 -18.57 -20.73 8.64
N VAL A 192 -17.53 -20.09 8.08
CA VAL A 192 -16.39 -19.50 8.81
C VAL A 192 -15.80 -18.46 7.85
N THR A 193 -15.73 -17.21 8.33
CA THR A 193 -15.04 -16.11 7.64
C THR A 193 -13.67 -15.92 8.28
N VAL A 194 -12.61 -15.83 7.48
CA VAL A 194 -11.32 -15.31 7.95
C VAL A 194 -11.19 -13.91 7.36
N GLY A 195 -11.01 -12.90 8.22
CA GLY A 195 -10.99 -11.48 7.84
C GLY A 195 -12.05 -10.65 8.56
N ASP A 196 -11.99 -9.33 8.41
CA ASP A 196 -12.99 -8.39 8.92
C ASP A 196 -14.04 -8.13 7.83
N ARG A 197 -15.33 -8.34 8.15
CA ARG A 197 -16.45 -8.11 7.21
C ARG A 197 -17.08 -6.73 7.35
N VAL A 198 -16.63 -5.95 8.33
CA VAL A 198 -17.30 -4.72 8.77
C VAL A 198 -16.37 -3.54 8.54
N ASN A 199 -15.11 -3.66 8.95
CA ASN A 199 -14.16 -2.56 8.87
C ASN A 199 -13.34 -2.69 7.58
N PRO A 200 -13.33 -1.66 6.72
CA PRO A 200 -12.39 -1.59 5.62
C PRO A 200 -10.96 -1.54 6.14
N GLU A 201 -10.07 -2.31 5.52
CA GLU A 201 -8.63 -2.25 5.73
C GLU A 201 -8.02 -1.30 4.69
N GLU A 202 -7.11 -0.43 5.14
CA GLU A 202 -6.33 0.43 4.25
C GLU A 202 -5.19 -0.38 3.61
N PHE A 203 -4.96 -0.15 2.32
CA PHE A 203 -3.87 -0.77 1.58
C PHE A 203 -3.03 0.28 0.86
N THR A 204 -1.74 -0.05 0.69
CA THR A 204 -0.83 0.67 -0.19
C THR A 204 0.02 -0.32 -0.96
N GLU A 205 -0.19 -0.35 -2.27
CA GLU A 205 0.45 -1.31 -3.17
C GLU A 205 1.11 -0.59 -4.33
N VAL A 206 2.08 -1.27 -4.94
CA VAL A 206 2.73 -0.83 -6.17
C VAL A 206 2.43 -1.82 -7.28
N TRP A 207 1.90 -1.29 -8.36
CA TRP A 207 1.50 -2.04 -9.55
C TRP A 207 2.45 -1.69 -10.69
N PHE A 208 3.10 -2.72 -11.23
CA PHE A 208 4.09 -2.59 -12.31
C PHE A 208 3.47 -2.96 -13.64
N PHE A 209 3.56 -2.05 -14.60
CA PHE A 209 3.04 -2.19 -15.93
C PHE A 209 4.16 -2.31 -16.94
N VAL A 210 3.94 -3.17 -17.93
CA VAL A 210 4.80 -3.32 -19.11
C VAL A 210 3.99 -3.02 -20.35
N ARG A 211 4.65 -2.47 -21.37
CA ARG A 211 4.04 -2.26 -22.67
C ARG A 211 3.94 -3.58 -23.42
N GLN A 212 2.75 -3.87 -23.93
CA GLN A 212 2.54 -4.98 -24.85
C GLN A 212 1.77 -4.47 -26.06
N LYS A 213 2.44 -4.42 -27.21
CA LYS A 213 1.91 -3.74 -28.41
C LYS A 213 1.58 -2.29 -28.03
N ASN A 214 0.35 -1.84 -28.29
CA ASN A 214 -0.09 -0.48 -28.05
C ASN A 214 -0.92 -0.34 -26.75
N ARG A 215 -0.58 -1.08 -25.70
CA ARG A 215 -1.29 -1.01 -24.41
C ARG A 215 -0.42 -1.36 -23.21
N TRP A 216 -0.82 -0.82 -22.06
CA TRP A 216 -0.25 -1.18 -20.76
C TRP A 216 -0.95 -2.40 -20.16
N VAL A 217 -0.15 -3.38 -19.75
CA VAL A 217 -0.63 -4.57 -19.03
C VAL A 217 0.13 -4.74 -17.72
N LEU A 218 -0.56 -5.25 -16.71
CA LEU A 218 -0.03 -5.49 -15.38
C LEU A 218 0.90 -6.70 -15.38
N ALA A 219 2.13 -6.49 -14.94
CA ALA A 219 3.17 -7.51 -14.86
C ALA A 219 3.36 -8.03 -13.42
N GLU A 220 3.25 -7.14 -12.44
CA GLU A 220 3.55 -7.46 -11.06
C GLU A 220 2.81 -6.52 -10.09
N ILE A 221 2.52 -7.04 -8.90
CA ILE A 221 1.94 -6.33 -7.77
C ILE A 221 2.86 -6.60 -6.58
N ALA A 222 3.23 -5.55 -5.85
CA ALA A 222 4.05 -5.66 -4.66
C ALA A 222 3.57 -4.70 -3.55
N PRO A 223 3.73 -5.05 -2.26
CA PRO A 223 3.60 -4.08 -1.18
C PRO A 223 4.62 -2.94 -1.34
N LEU A 224 4.28 -1.73 -0.90
CA LEU A 224 5.17 -0.56 -1.00
C LEU A 224 6.58 -0.83 -0.44
N ALA A 225 6.65 -1.47 0.75
CA ALA A 225 7.91 -1.82 1.39
C ALA A 225 8.81 -2.74 0.54
N THR A 226 8.22 -3.58 -0.32
CA THR A 226 8.98 -4.46 -1.21
C THR A 226 9.34 -3.76 -2.52
N ALA A 227 8.47 -2.88 -3.03
CA ALA A 227 8.69 -2.17 -4.29
C ALA A 227 9.95 -1.30 -4.29
N GLU A 228 10.28 -0.68 -3.16
CA GLU A 228 11.50 0.13 -3.00
C GLU A 228 12.79 -0.70 -3.16
N LEU A 229 12.73 -2.02 -2.92
CA LEU A 229 13.87 -2.93 -3.03
C LEU A 229 14.06 -3.51 -4.45
N ILE A 230 13.02 -3.50 -5.29
CA ILE A 230 13.05 -4.15 -6.63
C ILE A 230 13.73 -3.24 -7.69
N GLY A 231 14.15 -2.03 -7.34
CA GLY A 231 14.94 -1.17 -8.24
C GLY A 231 14.16 -0.48 -9.36
N TYR A 232 12.84 -0.61 -9.38
CA TYR A 232 11.94 0.12 -10.30
C TYR A 232 11.79 1.63 -9.99
N GLY A 233 12.59 2.17 -9.06
CA GLY A 233 12.46 3.56 -8.59
C GLY A 233 13.18 4.62 -9.41
N ARG A 234 13.78 4.29 -10.57
CA ARG A 234 14.43 5.29 -11.42
C ARG A 234 13.62 5.54 -12.66
N SER A 235 13.15 6.78 -12.81
CA SER A 235 12.55 7.23 -14.06
C SER A 235 13.65 7.63 -15.04
N TYR A 236 13.59 7.12 -16.27
CA TYR A 236 14.56 7.47 -17.32
C TYR A 236 14.02 7.23 -18.73
N SER A 237 14.68 7.82 -19.72
CA SER A 237 14.49 7.53 -21.14
C SER A 237 15.82 7.15 -21.75
N GLU A 238 15.90 6.03 -22.45
CA GLU A 238 16.96 5.77 -23.41
C GLU A 238 16.72 6.68 -24.63
N SER A 239 17.72 7.48 -25.00
CA SER A 239 17.72 8.31 -26.21
C SER A 239 18.22 7.51 -27.41
#